data_AF-A0A972BQ05-F1
#
_entry.id   AF-A0A972BQ05-F1
#
_cell.length_a   1.000
_cell.length_b   1.000
_cell.length_c   1.000
_cell.angle_alpha   90.00
_cell.angle_beta   90.00
_cell.angle_gamma   90.00
#
_symmetry.space_group_name_H-M   'P 1'
#
loop_
_entity.id
_entity.type
_entity.pdbx_description
1 polymer ?
#
loop_
_entity_poly.entity_id
_entity_poly.type
_entity_poly.pdbx_seq_one_letter_code
_entity_poly.pdbx_strand_id
1 'polypeptide(L)'
;IVNTDAERLQILRLAQSLQSPVYLNVQVRADRSGAIAHAFAQRGFFPEIRENAHGNNTSFVVRGYMKDSSTENSVFTALEEDFQAAGTLNFVRNIRHANDVSAAIEPLLSHSSLDFTQIQFQPGVVLLAGSYSAEQRDRLEAIMSQVQQQLEVPVPFEIISAQTVHRAVSDQAQPAESEDIPTSAQDAPKPHTQSRGFEVTGVTMAPLRFITLSTGECIFEGGLLPSGHILEAISTQELQLSKDKTRFTYTLRGANE
;
A
#
# COMPACT_ATOMS: atom_id res chain seq x y z
N ILE A 1 27.81 4.07 0.16
CA ILE A 1 26.45 4.59 -0.14
C ILE A 1 26.41 4.84 -1.64
N VAL A 2 25.41 4.32 -2.33
CA VAL A 2 25.21 4.48 -3.79
C VAL A 2 23.91 5.20 -4.07
N ASN A 3 23.78 5.85 -5.23
CA ASN A 3 22.58 6.60 -5.58
C ASN A 3 21.48 5.69 -6.11
N THR A 4 21.85 4.66 -6.88
CA THR A 4 20.91 3.80 -7.62
C THR A 4 21.15 2.30 -7.38
N ASP A 5 20.13 1.50 -7.66
CA ASP A 5 20.22 0.04 -7.56
C ASP A 5 21.15 -0.56 -8.62
N ALA A 6 21.31 0.12 -9.77
CA ALA A 6 22.29 -0.22 -10.79
C ALA A 6 23.74 -0.06 -10.29
N GLU A 7 24.03 1.00 -9.53
CA GLU A 7 25.33 1.18 -8.86
C GLU A 7 25.56 0.11 -7.77
N ARG A 8 24.53 -0.27 -6.99
CA ARG A 8 24.62 -1.40 -6.05
C ARG A 8 25.00 -2.70 -6.78
N LEU A 9 24.38 -2.95 -7.92
CA LEU A 9 24.59 -4.15 -8.74
C LEU A 9 25.99 -4.16 -9.38
N GLN A 10 26.53 -3.00 -9.75
CA GLN A 10 27.93 -2.85 -10.16
C GLN A 10 28.92 -3.15 -9.02
N ILE A 11 28.68 -2.62 -7.81
CA ILE A 11 29.52 -2.92 -6.64
C ILE A 11 29.45 -4.40 -6.26
N LEU A 12 28.27 -5.02 -6.33
CA LEU A 12 28.10 -6.48 -6.11
C LEU A 12 28.89 -7.30 -7.12
N ARG A 13 28.85 -6.95 -8.41
CA ARG A 13 29.68 -7.61 -9.44
C ARG A 13 31.17 -7.41 -9.19
N LEU A 14 31.59 -6.23 -8.73
CA LEU A 14 32.98 -5.97 -8.38
C LEU A 14 33.41 -6.83 -7.18
N ALA A 15 32.58 -6.92 -6.14
CA ALA A 15 32.83 -7.76 -4.96
C ALA A 15 32.89 -9.25 -5.31
N GLN A 16 32.01 -9.73 -6.19
CA GLN A 16 32.03 -11.11 -6.71
C GLN A 16 33.28 -11.45 -7.54
N SER A 17 34.03 -10.45 -8.01
CA SER A 17 35.29 -10.66 -8.74
C SER A 17 36.53 -10.82 -7.83
N LEU A 18 36.37 -10.60 -6.51
CA LEU A 18 37.46 -10.70 -5.54
C LEU A 18 37.63 -12.16 -5.08
N GLN A 19 38.88 -12.64 -5.03
CA GLN A 19 39.22 -14.01 -4.60
C GLN A 19 39.10 -14.24 -3.08
N SER A 20 38.85 -13.19 -2.30
CA SER A 20 38.71 -13.23 -0.84
C SER A 20 37.27 -12.85 -0.45
N PRO A 21 36.67 -13.47 0.58
CA PRO A 21 35.37 -13.07 1.07
C PRO A 21 35.41 -11.63 1.63
N VAL A 22 34.50 -10.78 1.19
CA VAL A 22 34.40 -9.37 1.63
C VAL A 22 33.02 -9.10 2.20
N TYR A 23 32.97 -8.46 3.37
CA TYR A 23 31.72 -7.96 3.95
C TYR A 23 31.43 -6.55 3.41
N LEU A 24 30.33 -6.39 2.68
CA LEU A 24 29.91 -5.10 2.11
C LEU A 24 28.59 -4.64 2.70
N ASN A 25 28.62 -3.47 3.36
CA ASN A 25 27.44 -2.73 3.76
C ASN A 25 27.18 -1.60 2.75
N VAL A 26 26.33 -1.85 1.75
CA VAL A 26 25.99 -0.89 0.69
C VAL A 26 24.56 -0.39 0.87
N GLN A 27 24.41 0.79 1.48
CA GLN A 27 23.14 1.51 1.54
C GLN A 27 22.89 2.24 0.20
N VAL A 28 21.67 2.13 -0.34
CA VAL A 28 21.21 2.83 -1.55
C VAL A 28 20.40 4.07 -1.14
N ARG A 29 20.60 5.21 -1.81
CA ARG A 29 19.81 6.43 -1.54
C ARG A 29 18.37 6.31 -2.04
N ALA A 30 18.18 5.70 -3.21
CA ALA A 30 16.85 5.40 -3.77
C ALA A 30 15.93 4.57 -2.83
N ASP A 31 16.49 3.82 -1.87
CA ASP A 31 15.69 3.14 -0.84
C ASP A 31 14.99 4.12 0.11
N ARG A 32 15.53 5.32 0.36
CA ARG A 32 14.97 6.23 1.40
C ARG A 32 13.67 6.87 0.95
N SER A 33 13.60 7.43 -0.26
CA SER A 33 12.35 7.98 -0.80
C SER A 33 11.29 6.89 -1.00
N GLY A 34 11.71 5.69 -1.45
CA GLY A 34 10.83 4.51 -1.56
C GLY A 34 10.30 4.03 -0.21
N ALA A 35 11.13 3.96 0.83
CA ALA A 35 10.73 3.59 2.18
C ALA A 35 9.76 4.60 2.79
N ILE A 36 10.02 5.91 2.61
CA ILE A 36 9.09 6.98 3.03
C ILE A 36 7.75 6.83 2.29
N ALA A 37 7.77 6.60 0.97
CA ALA A 37 6.55 6.40 0.18
C ALA A 37 5.75 5.17 0.65
N HIS A 38 6.43 4.08 0.98
CA HIS A 38 5.80 2.89 1.54
C HIS A 38 5.19 3.15 2.93
N ALA A 39 5.88 3.90 3.80
CA ALA A 39 5.38 4.25 5.12
C ALA A 39 4.17 5.20 5.09
N PHE A 40 4.03 6.04 4.06
CA PHE A 40 2.79 6.77 3.75
C PHE A 40 1.69 5.82 3.22
N ALA A 41 2.03 4.92 2.29
CA ALA A 41 1.06 3.99 1.69
C ALA A 41 0.44 3.02 2.71
N GLN A 42 1.21 2.54 3.69
CA GLN A 42 0.69 1.74 4.82
C GLN A 42 -0.36 2.48 5.65
N ARG A 43 -0.31 3.82 5.67
CA ARG A 43 -1.25 4.69 6.37
C ARG A 43 -2.39 5.17 5.46
N GLY A 44 -2.44 4.72 4.20
CA GLY A 44 -3.47 5.09 3.21
C GLY A 44 -3.21 6.39 2.46
N PHE A 45 -1.97 6.88 2.43
CA PHE A 45 -1.59 8.14 1.76
C PHE A 45 -0.64 7.87 0.58
N PHE A 46 -0.83 8.60 -0.52
CA PHE A 46 -0.05 8.42 -1.75
C PHE A 46 0.60 9.73 -2.25
N PRO A 47 1.45 10.39 -1.44
CA PRO A 47 2.14 11.60 -1.87
C PRO A 47 3.29 11.29 -2.84
N GLU A 48 3.58 12.25 -3.73
CA GLU A 48 4.84 12.28 -4.46
C GLU A 48 5.96 12.74 -3.52
N ILE A 49 7.03 11.96 -3.42
CA ILE A 49 8.21 12.26 -2.60
C ILE A 49 9.41 12.47 -3.51
N ARG A 50 10.03 13.66 -3.41
CA ARG A 50 11.26 14.00 -4.11
C ARG A 50 12.39 14.25 -3.12
N GLU A 51 13.51 13.56 -3.29
CA GLU A 51 14.73 13.86 -2.55
C GLU A 51 15.35 15.14 -3.13
N ASN A 52 15.61 16.13 -2.27
CA ASN A 52 16.37 17.32 -2.57
C ASN A 52 17.62 17.33 -1.69
N ALA A 53 18.73 16.85 -2.26
CA ALA A 53 20.03 16.78 -1.61
C ALA A 53 20.82 18.08 -1.88
N HIS A 54 21.02 18.90 -0.85
CA HIS A 54 21.81 20.11 -0.94
C HIS A 54 23.07 19.99 -0.06
N GLY A 55 24.18 19.60 -0.69
CA GLY A 55 25.43 19.30 0.00
C GLY A 55 25.28 18.13 0.96
N ASN A 56 25.61 18.35 2.24
CA ASN A 56 25.50 17.34 3.29
C ASN A 56 24.08 17.19 3.86
N ASN A 57 23.15 18.11 3.53
CA ASN A 57 21.77 18.05 4.03
C ASN A 57 20.85 17.45 2.97
N THR A 58 20.21 16.33 3.32
CA THR A 58 19.13 15.74 2.53
C THR A 58 17.78 16.23 3.08
N SER A 59 16.94 16.74 2.21
CA SER A 59 15.55 17.07 2.51
C SER A 59 14.61 16.30 1.57
N PHE A 60 13.41 15.96 2.05
CA PHE A 60 12.40 15.26 1.27
C PHE A 60 11.21 16.19 1.06
N VAL A 61 10.99 16.59 -0.19
CA VAL A 61 9.80 17.35 -0.57
C VAL A 61 8.64 16.38 -0.73
N VAL A 62 7.61 16.53 0.10
CA VAL A 62 6.41 15.68 0.09
C VAL A 62 5.26 16.50 -0.48
N ARG A 63 4.77 16.11 -1.65
CA ARG A 63 3.65 16.75 -2.36
C ARG A 63 2.45 15.82 -2.35
N GLY A 64 1.29 16.27 -1.92
CA GLY A 64 0.10 15.43 -2.00
C GLY A 64 -1.13 16.00 -1.34
N TYR A 65 -2.12 15.12 -1.18
CA TYR A 65 -3.38 15.40 -0.51
C TYR A 65 -3.43 14.75 0.88
N MET A 66 -3.91 15.50 1.87
CA MET A 66 -4.34 14.96 3.16
C MET A 66 -5.55 15.74 3.66
N LYS A 67 -6.58 15.06 4.14
CA LYS A 67 -7.88 15.66 4.55
C LYS A 67 -7.76 17.00 5.30
N ASP A 68 -6.94 17.04 6.35
CA ASP A 68 -6.77 18.21 7.21
C ASP A 68 -5.37 18.26 7.86
N SER A 69 -5.02 19.39 8.46
CA SER A 69 -3.71 19.60 9.10
C SER A 69 -3.52 18.79 10.39
N SER A 70 -4.59 18.24 10.97
CA SER A 70 -4.50 17.31 12.11
C SER A 70 -4.01 15.94 11.63
N THR A 71 -4.59 15.47 10.54
CA THR A 71 -4.19 14.26 9.81
C THR A 71 -2.73 14.38 9.36
N GLU A 72 -2.37 15.51 8.76
CA GLU A 72 -0.97 15.78 8.36
C GLU A 72 -0.01 15.64 9.53
N ASN A 73 -0.21 16.39 10.61
CA ASN A 73 0.71 16.36 11.75
C ASN A 73 0.81 14.96 12.37
N SER A 74 -0.31 14.24 12.51
CA SER A 74 -0.30 12.87 13.02
C SER A 74 0.52 11.91 12.14
N VAL A 75 0.43 12.03 10.81
CA VAL A 75 1.19 11.18 9.88
C VAL A 75 2.68 11.53 9.91
N PHE A 76 3.04 12.81 9.89
CA PHE A 76 4.45 13.22 9.93
C PHE A 76 5.12 12.89 11.26
N THR A 77 4.44 13.04 12.42
CA THR A 77 4.98 12.59 13.71
C THR A 77 5.22 11.08 13.73
N ALA A 78 4.27 10.27 13.23
CA ALA A 78 4.45 8.82 13.16
C ALA A 78 5.61 8.41 12.21
N LEU A 79 5.87 9.17 11.14
CA LEU A 79 7.04 8.96 10.28
C LEU A 79 8.36 9.36 10.95
N GLU A 80 8.38 10.44 11.73
CA GLU A 80 9.55 10.84 12.50
C GLU A 80 9.92 9.77 13.56
N GLU A 81 8.93 9.08 14.12
CA GLU A 81 9.11 7.90 14.99
C GLU A 81 9.63 6.67 14.21
N ASP A 82 8.98 6.28 13.11
CA ASP A 82 9.39 5.13 12.26
C ASP A 82 10.87 5.20 11.85
N PHE A 83 11.34 6.40 11.52
CA PHE A 83 12.69 6.64 11.02
C PHE A 83 13.68 7.15 12.09
N GLN A 84 13.30 7.24 13.37
CA GLN A 84 14.16 7.76 14.43
C GLN A 84 15.51 7.03 14.53
N ALA A 85 15.51 5.71 14.36
CA ALA A 85 16.73 4.88 14.35
C ALA A 85 17.61 5.07 13.09
N ALA A 86 17.05 5.62 12.01
CA ALA A 86 17.75 5.93 10.76
C ALA A 86 18.27 7.39 10.68
N GLY A 87 18.07 8.15 11.76
CA GLY A 87 18.44 9.56 11.88
C GLY A 87 17.37 10.53 11.36
N THR A 88 17.47 11.80 11.79
CA THR A 88 16.50 12.85 11.48
C THR A 88 16.27 13.03 9.98
N LEU A 89 15.01 12.92 9.56
CA LEU A 89 14.56 13.25 8.20
C LEU A 89 14.04 14.69 8.17
N ASN A 90 14.51 15.49 7.22
CA ASN A 90 14.02 16.86 7.02
C ASN A 90 12.91 16.85 5.96
N PHE A 91 11.66 17.08 6.36
CA PHE A 91 10.53 17.12 5.43
C PHE A 91 10.15 18.56 5.02
N VAL A 92 10.06 18.80 3.72
CA VAL A 92 9.44 20.01 3.16
C VAL A 92 8.03 19.64 2.72
N ARG A 93 7.03 20.06 3.49
CA ARG A 93 5.64 19.69 3.28
C ARG A 93 4.98 20.64 2.28
N ASN A 94 4.42 20.10 1.20
CA ASN A 94 3.58 20.82 0.24
C ASN A 94 2.28 20.00 0.07
N ILE A 95 1.47 20.01 1.13
CA ILE A 95 0.23 19.26 1.23
C ILE A 95 -0.95 20.19 0.95
N ARG A 96 -1.98 19.67 0.26
CA ARG A 96 -3.27 20.34 0.09
C ARG A 96 -4.34 19.64 0.89
N HIS A 97 -5.25 20.43 1.46
CA HIS A 97 -6.32 19.93 2.32
C HIS A 97 -7.66 19.80 1.62
N ALA A 98 -8.63 19.17 2.27
CA ALA A 98 -9.98 19.00 1.74
C ALA A 98 -10.60 20.32 1.27
N ASN A 99 -10.39 21.42 2.01
CA ASN A 99 -10.89 22.75 1.67
C ASN A 99 -10.26 23.33 0.39
N ASP A 100 -8.97 23.07 0.13
CA ASP A 100 -8.30 23.53 -1.08
C ASP A 100 -8.81 22.75 -2.30
N VAL A 101 -8.99 21.43 -2.13
CA VAL A 101 -9.53 20.56 -3.18
C VAL A 101 -10.99 20.88 -3.47
N SER A 102 -11.82 21.10 -2.45
CA SER A 102 -13.24 21.42 -2.61
C SER A 102 -13.42 22.73 -3.38
N ALA A 103 -12.70 23.79 -2.98
CA ALA A 103 -12.72 25.09 -3.66
C ALA A 103 -12.23 25.03 -5.12
N ALA A 104 -11.37 24.07 -5.48
CA ALA A 104 -10.92 23.86 -6.85
C ALA A 104 -11.90 23.01 -7.69
N ILE A 105 -12.48 21.95 -7.12
CA ILE A 105 -13.28 20.96 -7.87
C ILE A 105 -14.77 21.35 -7.99
N GLU A 106 -15.37 21.94 -6.95
CA GLU A 106 -16.77 22.37 -6.93
C GLU A 106 -17.15 23.24 -8.15
N PRO A 107 -16.42 24.35 -8.45
CA PRO A 107 -16.77 25.16 -9.62
C PRO A 107 -16.63 24.36 -10.94
N LEU A 108 -15.64 23.49 -11.08
CA LEU A 108 -15.42 22.72 -12.31
C LEU A 108 -16.53 21.68 -12.55
N LEU A 109 -17.06 21.07 -11.49
CA LEU A 109 -18.22 20.17 -11.57
C LEU A 109 -19.48 20.92 -12.03
N SER A 110 -19.76 22.10 -11.47
CA SER A 110 -20.92 22.91 -11.85
C SER A 110 -20.87 23.44 -13.28
N HIS A 111 -19.71 23.91 -13.74
CA HIS A 111 -19.55 24.31 -15.15
C HIS A 111 -19.71 23.11 -16.12
N SER A 112 -19.51 21.89 -15.64
CA SER A 112 -19.58 20.65 -16.43
C SER A 112 -20.91 19.91 -16.31
N SER A 113 -21.90 20.46 -15.60
CA SER A 113 -23.20 19.81 -15.29
C SER A 113 -23.07 18.47 -14.55
N LEU A 114 -22.10 18.38 -13.64
CA LEU A 114 -21.82 17.20 -12.79
C LEU A 114 -22.18 17.45 -11.32
N ASP A 115 -23.03 18.43 -11.03
CA ASP A 115 -23.49 18.86 -9.69
C ASP A 115 -24.12 17.76 -8.83
N PHE A 116 -24.58 16.66 -9.44
CA PHE A 116 -25.08 15.48 -8.74
C PHE A 116 -23.98 14.64 -8.08
N THR A 117 -22.71 14.97 -8.31
CA THR A 117 -21.53 14.31 -7.73
C THR A 117 -21.44 14.61 -6.23
N GLN A 118 -21.56 13.58 -5.41
CA GLN A 118 -21.27 13.69 -3.98
C GLN A 118 -19.77 13.51 -3.77
N ILE A 119 -19.11 14.51 -3.19
CA ILE A 119 -17.68 14.47 -2.89
C ILE A 119 -17.47 14.05 -1.44
N GLN A 120 -16.66 13.02 -1.21
CA GLN A 120 -16.31 12.55 0.13
C GLN A 120 -14.79 12.58 0.32
N PHE A 121 -14.35 13.47 1.22
CA PHE A 121 -12.95 13.66 1.58
C PHE A 121 -12.51 12.65 2.65
N GLN A 122 -11.82 11.59 2.22
CA GLN A 122 -11.18 10.62 3.11
C GLN A 122 -9.76 11.08 3.49
N PRO A 123 -9.11 10.50 4.52
CA PRO A 123 -7.79 10.95 4.98
C PRO A 123 -6.75 11.14 3.87
N GLY A 124 -6.63 10.17 2.95
CA GLY A 124 -5.64 10.19 1.86
C GLY A 124 -6.21 10.02 0.44
N VAL A 125 -7.54 10.08 0.24
CA VAL A 125 -8.19 9.94 -1.08
C VAL A 125 -9.47 10.78 -1.16
N VAL A 126 -9.84 11.24 -2.37
CA VAL A 126 -11.08 11.97 -2.61
C VAL A 126 -12.03 11.09 -3.42
N LEU A 127 -13.14 10.70 -2.81
CA LEU A 127 -14.15 9.85 -3.45
C LEU A 127 -15.20 10.72 -4.16
N LEU A 128 -15.50 10.39 -5.42
CA LEU A 128 -16.49 11.04 -6.25
C LEU A 128 -17.63 10.05 -6.49
N ALA A 129 -18.69 10.19 -5.69
CA ALA A 129 -19.83 9.29 -5.69
C ALA A 129 -20.93 9.80 -6.64
N GLY A 130 -21.28 8.99 -7.64
CA GLY A 130 -22.29 9.36 -8.62
C GLY A 130 -22.65 8.23 -9.59
N SER A 131 -23.60 8.49 -10.47
CA SER A 131 -23.98 7.59 -11.57
C SER A 131 -23.58 8.23 -12.90
N TYR A 132 -22.39 7.89 -13.38
CA TYR A 132 -21.79 8.51 -14.57
C TYR A 132 -22.00 7.66 -15.83
N SER A 133 -22.29 8.31 -16.96
CA SER A 133 -22.13 7.73 -18.31
C SER A 133 -20.64 7.60 -18.70
N ALA A 134 -20.33 7.09 -19.89
CA ALA A 134 -18.96 7.07 -20.41
C ALA A 134 -18.43 8.51 -20.60
N GLU A 135 -19.14 9.33 -21.39
CA GLU A 135 -18.76 10.74 -21.62
C GLU A 135 -18.63 11.57 -20.33
N GLN A 136 -19.44 11.26 -19.29
CA GLN A 136 -19.33 11.94 -18.01
C GLN A 136 -18.09 11.51 -17.22
N ARG A 137 -17.62 10.26 -17.36
CA ARG A 137 -16.33 9.84 -16.79
C ARG A 137 -15.17 10.54 -17.47
N ASP A 138 -15.18 10.62 -18.80
CA ASP A 138 -14.12 11.31 -19.56
C ASP A 138 -14.00 12.79 -19.15
N ARG A 139 -15.15 13.47 -18.97
CA ARG A 139 -15.20 14.85 -18.43
C ARG A 139 -14.72 14.92 -16.99
N LEU A 140 -15.10 13.95 -16.14
CA LEU A 140 -14.66 13.90 -14.75
C LEU A 140 -13.15 13.68 -14.64
N GLU A 141 -12.56 12.85 -15.51
CA GLU A 141 -11.10 12.61 -15.58
C GLU A 141 -10.33 13.84 -16.06
N ALA A 142 -10.89 14.60 -17.01
CA ALA A 142 -10.37 15.91 -17.38
C ALA A 142 -10.42 16.91 -16.21
N ILE A 143 -11.51 16.95 -15.43
CA ILE A 143 -11.64 17.80 -14.23
C ILE A 143 -10.63 17.37 -13.16
N MET A 144 -10.51 16.09 -12.84
CA MET A 144 -9.54 15.56 -11.87
C MET A 144 -8.11 15.95 -12.26
N SER A 145 -7.77 15.83 -13.54
CA SER A 145 -6.48 16.27 -14.09
C SER A 145 -6.26 17.78 -13.97
N GLN A 146 -7.29 18.58 -14.25
CA GLN A 146 -7.24 20.04 -14.13
C GLN A 146 -7.07 20.50 -12.67
N VAL A 147 -7.74 19.84 -11.72
CA VAL A 147 -7.58 20.12 -10.27
C VAL A 147 -6.17 19.82 -9.80
N GLN A 148 -5.57 18.68 -10.21
CA GLN A 148 -4.18 18.36 -9.88
C GLN A 148 -3.18 19.39 -10.45
N GLN A 149 -3.42 19.87 -11.68
CA GLN A 149 -2.61 20.93 -12.30
C GLN A 149 -2.75 22.26 -11.53
N GLN A 150 -3.96 22.66 -11.17
CA GLN A 150 -4.23 23.91 -10.44
C GLN A 150 -3.65 23.92 -9.01
N LEU A 151 -3.66 22.76 -8.33
CA LEU A 151 -3.19 22.64 -6.96
C LEU A 151 -1.68 22.34 -6.83
N GLU A 152 -1.04 22.01 -7.94
CA GLU A 152 0.37 21.60 -8.06
C GLU A 152 0.76 20.45 -7.11
N VAL A 153 -0.15 19.51 -6.85
CA VAL A 153 0.12 18.28 -6.07
C VAL A 153 -0.64 17.09 -6.66
N PRO A 154 -0.15 15.85 -6.49
CA PRO A 154 -0.96 14.68 -6.77
C PRO A 154 -2.13 14.61 -5.77
N VAL A 155 -3.35 14.51 -6.29
CA VAL A 155 -4.56 14.26 -5.51
C VAL A 155 -5.16 12.94 -6.01
N PRO A 156 -5.08 11.84 -5.25
CA PRO A 156 -5.71 10.60 -5.63
C PRO A 156 -7.24 10.75 -5.54
N PHE A 157 -7.90 10.46 -6.65
CA PHE A 157 -9.35 10.46 -6.79
C PHE A 157 -9.84 9.06 -7.13
N GLU A 158 -10.99 8.67 -6.58
CA GLU A 158 -11.69 7.43 -6.96
C GLU A 158 -13.14 7.72 -7.31
N ILE A 159 -13.63 7.11 -8.39
CA ILE A 159 -15.02 7.25 -8.83
C ILE A 159 -15.81 6.05 -8.31
N ILE A 160 -16.76 6.29 -7.40
CA ILE A 160 -17.61 5.24 -6.82
C ILE A 160 -19.07 5.39 -7.27
N SER A 161 -19.77 4.26 -7.39
CA SER A 161 -21.20 4.28 -7.70
C SER A 161 -22.01 4.60 -6.44
N ALA A 162 -22.95 5.53 -6.51
CA ALA A 162 -23.73 5.99 -5.34
C ALA A 162 -24.43 4.86 -4.54
N GLN A 163 -24.66 3.69 -5.13
CA GLN A 163 -25.26 2.53 -4.47
C GLN A 163 -24.39 1.89 -3.36
N THR A 164 -23.07 2.07 -3.36
CA THR A 164 -22.20 1.46 -2.32
C THR A 164 -22.19 2.22 -1.00
N VAL A 165 -22.57 3.51 -1.00
CA VAL A 165 -22.53 4.37 0.19
C VAL A 165 -23.50 3.89 1.29
N HIS A 166 -24.68 3.38 0.93
CA HIS A 166 -25.67 2.90 1.90
C HIS A 166 -25.26 1.62 2.64
N ARG A 167 -24.34 0.80 2.10
CA ARG A 167 -23.98 -0.48 2.72
C ARG A 167 -22.97 -0.34 3.86
N ALA A 168 -22.11 0.68 3.82
CA ALA A 168 -21.11 0.93 4.86
C ALA A 168 -21.68 1.51 6.16
N VAL A 169 -22.87 2.13 6.13
CA VAL A 169 -23.50 2.77 7.29
C VAL A 169 -24.43 1.81 8.05
N SER A 170 -24.84 0.69 7.43
CA SER A 170 -25.79 -0.27 8.02
C SER A 170 -25.15 -1.38 8.84
N ASP A 171 -23.82 -1.56 8.80
CA ASP A 171 -23.10 -2.66 9.48
C ASP A 171 -22.53 -2.27 10.87
N GLN A 172 -22.85 -1.07 11.38
CA GLN A 172 -22.39 -0.58 12.70
C GLN A 172 -23.49 -0.50 13.77
N ALA A 173 -24.53 -1.34 13.70
CA ALA A 173 -25.63 -1.29 14.65
C ALA A 173 -26.24 -2.66 15.02
N GLN A 174 -25.42 -3.63 15.45
CA GLN A 174 -25.87 -4.65 16.41
C GLN A 174 -24.70 -5.40 17.08
N PRO A 175 -24.47 -5.25 18.40
CA PRO A 175 -23.64 -6.19 19.15
C PRO A 175 -24.45 -7.47 19.38
N ALA A 176 -24.14 -8.53 18.63
CA ALA A 176 -24.67 -9.86 18.93
C ALA A 176 -24.02 -10.39 20.21
N GLU A 177 -24.84 -10.77 21.19
CA GLU A 177 -24.42 -11.22 22.50
C GLU A 177 -23.64 -12.54 22.45
N SER A 178 -22.77 -12.72 23.45
CA SER A 178 -21.97 -13.93 23.64
C SER A 178 -22.83 -15.14 24.00
N GLU A 179 -22.67 -16.26 23.29
CA GLU A 179 -23.05 -17.59 23.79
C GLU A 179 -21.84 -18.52 23.79
N ASP A 180 -21.46 -18.93 25.01
CA ASP A 180 -20.46 -19.95 25.34
C ASP A 180 -21.26 -21.24 25.70
N ILE A 181 -20.87 -22.49 25.40
CA ILE A 181 -19.57 -23.13 25.17
C ILE A 181 -19.85 -24.38 24.24
N PRO A 182 -19.26 -25.62 24.35
CA PRO A 182 -17.88 -26.06 24.59
C PRO A 182 -17.33 -27.20 23.65
N THR A 183 -16.00 -27.41 23.75
CA THR A 183 -15.33 -28.74 23.89
C THR A 183 -14.87 -29.61 22.69
N SER A 184 -13.60 -30.03 22.83
CA SER A 184 -12.86 -31.22 22.33
C SER A 184 -12.55 -31.46 20.83
N ALA A 185 -11.28 -31.18 20.51
CA ALA A 185 -10.29 -32.11 19.94
C ALA A 185 -10.72 -33.52 19.49
N GLN A 186 -10.33 -33.90 18.26
CA GLN A 186 -9.46 -35.06 18.03
C GLN A 186 -8.80 -35.09 16.63
N ASP A 187 -7.85 -36.01 16.51
CA ASP A 187 -6.76 -36.22 15.55
C ASP A 187 -7.05 -36.28 14.02
N ALA A 188 -5.96 -36.31 13.24
CA ALA A 188 -5.91 -36.24 11.77
C ALA A 188 -6.44 -37.52 11.04
N PRO A 189 -6.65 -37.48 9.69
CA PRO A 189 -5.51 -37.59 8.76
C PRO A 189 -5.56 -36.70 7.49
N LYS A 190 -4.38 -36.45 6.90
CA LYS A 190 -4.17 -35.69 5.65
C LYS A 190 -4.79 -36.37 4.42
N PRO A 191 -5.26 -35.58 3.44
CA PRO A 191 -5.10 -35.89 2.01
C PRO A 191 -4.01 -35.01 1.39
N HIS A 192 -2.92 -35.61 0.93
CA HIS A 192 -1.95 -34.93 0.09
C HIS A 192 -2.56 -34.61 -1.28
N THR A 193 -2.73 -33.33 -1.61
CA THR A 193 -3.08 -32.90 -2.98
C THR A 193 -2.10 -31.86 -3.49
N GLN A 194 -0.98 -32.33 -4.06
CA GLN A 194 -0.14 -31.50 -4.91
C GLN A 194 -0.93 -31.17 -6.19
N SER A 195 -1.50 -29.97 -6.30
CA SER A 195 -2.17 -29.51 -7.52
C SER A 195 -1.76 -28.08 -7.90
N ARG A 196 -0.58 -28.01 -8.52
CA ARG A 196 -0.21 -27.14 -9.66
C ARG A 196 -0.92 -25.79 -9.79
N GLY A 197 -0.16 -24.71 -9.58
CA GLY A 197 -0.55 -23.36 -10.00
C GLY A 197 0.48 -22.28 -9.63
N PHE A 198 1.28 -22.52 -8.60
CA PHE A 198 2.37 -21.66 -8.14
C PHE A 198 3.40 -22.53 -7.38
N GLU A 199 4.64 -22.05 -7.26
CA GLU A 199 5.67 -22.64 -6.40
C GLU A 199 6.26 -21.52 -5.54
N VAL A 200 6.48 -21.80 -4.26
CA VAL A 200 6.99 -20.81 -3.29
C VAL A 200 8.50 -21.02 -3.14
N THR A 201 9.27 -19.96 -3.39
CA THR A 201 10.74 -19.93 -3.37
C THR A 201 11.33 -19.26 -2.12
N GLY A 202 10.53 -18.48 -1.41
CA GLY A 202 10.95 -17.81 -0.18
C GLY A 202 9.77 -17.41 0.69
N VAL A 203 10.01 -17.26 2.00
CA VAL A 203 9.04 -16.75 2.98
C VAL A 203 9.75 -15.75 3.88
N THR A 204 9.19 -14.55 3.96
CA THR A 204 9.68 -13.47 4.83
C THR A 204 8.69 -13.29 5.97
N MET A 205 9.19 -13.23 7.21
CA MET A 205 8.35 -13.14 8.42
C MET A 205 8.34 -11.76 9.08
N ALA A 206 9.27 -10.87 8.71
CA ALA A 206 9.42 -9.54 9.30
C ALA A 206 10.13 -8.57 8.32
N PRO A 207 9.83 -7.26 8.37
CA PRO A 207 8.82 -6.60 9.21
C PRO A 207 7.38 -6.87 8.74
N LEU A 208 7.19 -7.35 7.50
CA LEU A 208 5.91 -7.79 6.96
C LEU A 208 6.01 -9.24 6.48
N ARG A 209 4.88 -9.96 6.50
CA ARG A 209 4.80 -11.34 6.05
C ARG A 209 4.45 -11.45 4.58
N PHE A 210 5.30 -12.12 3.82
CA PHE A 210 5.02 -12.43 2.41
C PHE A 210 5.71 -13.71 1.96
N ILE A 211 5.15 -14.32 0.91
CA ILE A 211 5.77 -15.41 0.15
C ILE A 211 6.32 -14.86 -1.15
N THR A 212 7.47 -15.37 -1.59
CA THR A 212 7.98 -15.14 -2.95
C THR A 212 7.66 -16.37 -3.80
N LEU A 213 7.10 -16.15 -4.98
CA LEU A 213 6.82 -17.20 -5.96
C LEU A 213 8.01 -17.45 -6.89
N SER A 214 8.01 -18.59 -7.59
CA SER A 214 8.99 -18.89 -8.65
C SER A 214 8.92 -17.93 -9.86
N THR A 215 7.83 -17.17 -9.99
CA THR A 215 7.69 -16.03 -10.93
C THR A 215 8.45 -14.77 -10.48
N GLY A 216 8.95 -14.73 -9.24
CA GLY A 216 9.54 -13.54 -8.61
C GLY A 216 8.52 -12.61 -7.94
N GLU A 217 7.22 -12.91 -8.04
CA GLU A 217 6.15 -12.13 -7.42
C GLU A 217 6.14 -12.33 -5.89
N CYS A 218 5.93 -11.25 -5.14
CA CYS A 218 5.77 -11.29 -3.69
C CYS A 218 4.30 -11.13 -3.32
N ILE A 219 3.74 -12.12 -2.61
CA ILE A 219 2.33 -12.16 -2.21
C ILE A 219 2.25 -12.09 -0.69
N PHE A 220 1.51 -11.09 -0.20
CA PHE A 220 1.29 -10.82 1.22
C PHE A 220 0.04 -11.53 1.73
N GLU A 221 -0.13 -11.61 3.06
CA GLU A 221 -1.42 -11.99 3.66
C GLU A 221 -2.54 -11.07 3.10
N GLY A 222 -3.67 -11.66 2.70
CA GLY A 222 -4.75 -11.05 1.93
C GLY A 222 -4.58 -11.10 0.40
N GLY A 223 -3.41 -11.46 -0.13
CA GLY A 223 -3.11 -11.43 -1.56
C GLY A 223 -3.69 -12.61 -2.37
N LEU A 224 -4.04 -12.34 -3.63
CA LEU A 224 -4.52 -13.36 -4.58
C LEU A 224 -3.34 -14.06 -5.27
N LEU A 225 -3.29 -15.39 -5.19
CA LEU A 225 -2.30 -16.22 -5.90
C LEU A 225 -2.72 -16.47 -7.36
N PRO A 226 -1.77 -16.75 -8.28
CA PRO A 226 -2.03 -17.13 -9.67
C PRO A 226 -2.96 -18.33 -9.86
N SER A 227 -3.14 -19.16 -8.82
CA SER A 227 -4.07 -20.29 -8.77
C SER A 227 -5.53 -19.91 -8.44
N GLY A 228 -5.80 -18.62 -8.21
CA GLY A 228 -7.10 -18.09 -7.80
C GLY A 228 -7.48 -18.43 -6.36
N HIS A 229 -6.50 -18.55 -5.46
CA HIS A 229 -6.70 -18.68 -4.01
C HIS A 229 -6.23 -17.39 -3.33
N ILE A 230 -6.80 -17.05 -2.18
CA ILE A 230 -6.38 -15.93 -1.33
C ILE A 230 -5.46 -16.48 -0.23
N LEU A 231 -4.34 -15.79 0.04
CA LEU A 231 -3.42 -16.13 1.13
C LEU A 231 -3.96 -15.59 2.46
N GLU A 232 -4.59 -16.41 3.31
CA GLU A 232 -5.13 -15.95 4.60
C GLU A 232 -4.05 -15.78 5.68
N ALA A 233 -3.04 -16.66 5.73
CA ALA A 233 -1.96 -16.57 6.72
C ALA A 233 -0.65 -17.21 6.25
N ILE A 234 0.47 -16.70 6.74
CA ILE A 234 1.84 -17.15 6.43
C ILE A 234 2.54 -17.60 7.71
N SER A 235 2.96 -18.85 7.74
CA SER A 235 3.81 -19.44 8.78
C SER A 235 5.14 -19.91 8.18
N THR A 236 6.09 -20.28 9.04
CA THR A 236 7.41 -20.80 8.64
C THR A 236 7.36 -22.21 8.03
N GLN A 237 6.27 -22.94 8.23
CA GLN A 237 6.09 -24.33 7.76
C GLN A 237 4.92 -24.50 6.79
N GLU A 238 3.92 -23.64 6.88
CA GLU A 238 2.66 -23.77 6.15
C GLU A 238 2.06 -22.39 5.79
N LEU A 239 1.22 -22.40 4.76
CA LEU A 239 0.40 -21.27 4.34
C LEU A 239 -1.06 -21.66 4.44
N GLN A 240 -1.90 -20.76 4.95
CA GLN A 240 -3.35 -20.94 4.89
C GLN A 240 -3.88 -20.23 3.65
N LEU A 241 -4.57 -20.98 2.80
CA LEU A 241 -5.14 -20.51 1.54
C LEU A 241 -6.67 -20.64 1.60
N SER A 242 -7.37 -19.76 0.91
CA SER A 242 -8.83 -19.70 0.92
C SER A 242 -9.37 -19.52 -0.49
N LYS A 243 -10.38 -20.31 -0.84
CA LYS A 243 -11.07 -20.22 -2.14
C LYS A 243 -12.51 -20.68 -1.97
N ASP A 244 -13.45 -19.86 -2.43
CA ASP A 244 -14.89 -20.14 -2.36
C ASP A 244 -15.36 -20.58 -0.95
N LYS A 245 -14.87 -19.86 0.08
CA LYS A 245 -15.06 -20.12 1.52
C LYS A 245 -14.50 -21.45 2.05
N THR A 246 -13.72 -22.18 1.25
CA THR A 246 -13.02 -23.40 1.65
C THR A 246 -11.56 -23.08 1.96
N ARG A 247 -11.08 -23.50 3.15
CA ARG A 247 -9.68 -23.34 3.56
C ARG A 247 -8.83 -24.54 3.16
N PHE A 248 -7.60 -24.27 2.74
CA PHE A 248 -6.61 -25.25 2.32
C PHE A 248 -5.25 -24.93 2.96
N THR A 249 -4.59 -25.92 3.54
CA THR A 249 -3.23 -25.78 4.08
C THR A 249 -2.21 -26.18 3.02
N TYR A 250 -1.31 -25.27 2.65
CA TYR A 250 -0.18 -25.54 1.76
C TYR A 250 1.12 -25.67 2.56
N THR A 251 1.69 -26.87 2.59
CA THR A 251 2.98 -27.12 3.27
C THR A 251 4.15 -26.62 2.44
N LEU A 252 5.03 -25.81 3.04
CA LEU A 252 6.25 -25.32 2.41
C LEU A 252 7.28 -26.46 2.27
N ARG A 253 8.04 -26.48 1.17
CA ARG A 253 9.20 -27.38 1.04
C ARG A 253 10.32 -26.89 1.97
N GLY A 254 10.87 -27.81 2.77
CA GLY A 254 11.90 -27.51 3.77
C GLY A 254 11.47 -27.78 5.22
N ALA A 255 10.18 -28.01 5.50
CA ALA A 255 9.67 -28.20 6.87
C ALA A 255 10.07 -29.53 7.57
N ASN A 256 10.98 -30.33 6.99
CA ASN A 256 11.41 -31.66 7.45
C ASN A 256 12.94 -31.86 7.36
N GLU A 257 13.72 -30.78 7.30
CA GLU A 257 15.20 -30.80 7.20
C GLU A 257 15.84 -29.95 8.31
#